data_AF-A0A0G1CX85-F1
#
_entry.id   AF-A0A0G1CX85-F1
#
_cell.length_a   1.000
_cell.length_b   1.000
_cell.length_c   1.000
_cell.angle_alpha   90.00
_cell.angle_beta   90.00
_cell.angle_gamma   90.00
#
_symmetry.space_group_name_H-M   'P 1'
#
loop_
_entity.id
_entity.type
_entity.pdbx_description
1 polymer ?
#
loop_
_entity_poly.entity_id
_entity_poly.type
_entity_poly.pdbx_seq_one_letter_code
_entity_poly.pdbx_strand_id
1 'polypeptide(L)'
;MKRLLIITFIFGSMLVAGSVNAQMMGGFFNTSVDWNEVVEHTAREEQEGKELWNKLQAKEVACADLNDEQYGVLGEYFMGTMAGDSHAAMNAMMIQAHGEDGEEQIHIVMGKRLSGCDTSAAFPAISGGWMPMMNMMWGGWSSPFGSNNSTNNNMMNFGFGPFGGFGWIFMILWWVLIIAGIVALIKWLTSQSRGTHHNEKSALEILQQRYAKGEINKQEFEEKKKDLN
;
A
#
# COMPACT_ATOMS: atom_id res chain seq x y z
N MET A 1 10.09 -33.14 32.32
CA MET A 1 8.79 -33.21 31.60
C MET A 1 8.38 -31.80 31.20
N LYS A 2 8.79 -31.38 30.00
CA LYS A 2 8.46 -30.07 29.42
C LYS A 2 7.06 -30.18 28.80
N ARG A 3 6.07 -29.60 29.47
CA ARG A 3 4.74 -29.27 28.93
C ARG A 3 4.80 -27.76 28.65
N LEU A 4 4.20 -27.13 27.66
CA LEU A 4 3.35 -27.45 26.52
C LEU A 4 2.99 -26.03 26.03
N LEU A 5 3.01 -25.77 24.72
CA LEU A 5 2.32 -24.68 23.98
C LEU A 5 3.20 -24.21 22.81
N ILE A 6 3.26 -25.06 21.78
CA ILE A 6 3.63 -24.63 20.43
C ILE A 6 2.32 -24.12 19.82
N ILE A 7 2.19 -22.79 19.68
CA ILE A 7 1.09 -22.15 18.98
C ILE A 7 1.34 -22.36 17.49
N THR A 8 0.71 -23.38 16.92
CA THR A 8 0.59 -23.56 15.47
C THR A 8 -0.40 -22.52 14.95
N PHE A 9 0.11 -21.44 14.34
CA PHE A 9 -0.68 -20.55 13.49
C PHE A 9 -1.03 -21.29 12.20
N ILE A 10 -2.12 -22.07 12.25
CA ILE A 10 -2.78 -22.58 11.05
C ILE A 10 -3.55 -21.38 10.49
N PHE A 11 -2.99 -20.76 9.47
CA PHE A 11 -3.68 -19.79 8.62
C PHE A 11 -4.83 -20.53 7.92
N GLY A 12 -6.00 -20.55 8.56
CA GLY A 12 -7.25 -20.90 7.92
C GLY A 12 -7.55 -19.82 6.88
N SER A 13 -7.19 -20.08 5.62
CA SER A 13 -7.71 -19.34 4.48
C SER A 13 -9.21 -19.63 4.38
N MET A 14 -9.96 -18.89 5.18
CA MET A 14 -11.39 -18.79 5.12
C MET A 14 -11.73 -18.25 3.74
N LEU A 15 -12.30 -19.10 2.90
CA LEU A 15 -13.05 -18.72 1.71
C LEU A 15 -14.25 -17.89 2.19
N VAL A 16 -14.01 -16.61 2.45
CA VAL A 16 -15.06 -15.61 2.47
C VAL A 16 -15.26 -15.24 1.01
N ALA A 17 -16.27 -15.85 0.40
CA ALA A 17 -16.87 -15.29 -0.80
C ALA A 17 -17.29 -13.87 -0.45
N GLY A 18 -16.51 -12.89 -0.90
CA GLY A 18 -16.89 -11.49 -0.86
C GLY A 18 -18.08 -11.34 -1.78
N SER A 19 -19.28 -11.31 -1.22
CA SER A 19 -20.43 -10.69 -1.86
C SER A 19 -20.08 -9.21 -2.03
N VAL A 20 -19.64 -8.85 -3.24
CA VAL A 20 -19.54 -7.46 -3.69
C VAL A 20 -20.96 -6.89 -3.69
N ASN A 21 -21.29 -6.17 -2.62
CA ASN A 21 -22.51 -5.41 -2.52
C ASN A 21 -22.33 -4.18 -3.42
N ALA A 22 -22.70 -4.31 -4.70
CA ALA A 22 -22.84 -3.19 -5.63
C ALA A 22 -24.07 -2.36 -5.21
N GLN A 23 -23.91 -1.58 -4.14
CA GLN A 23 -24.96 -0.68 -3.66
C GLN A 23 -24.37 0.67 -3.28
N MET A 24 -23.72 1.31 -4.24
CA MET A 24 -23.46 2.76 -4.22
C MET A 24 -23.63 3.34 -5.63
N MET A 25 -24.79 3.16 -6.23
CA MET A 25 -25.26 4.03 -7.33
C MET A 25 -26.76 4.29 -7.14
N GLY A 26 -27.05 5.15 -6.16
CA GLY A 26 -28.37 5.72 -5.99
C GLY A 26 -28.58 6.81 -7.05
N GLY A 27 -29.35 6.46 -8.09
CA GLY A 27 -30.13 7.42 -8.86
C GLY A 27 -29.64 7.71 -10.27
N PHE A 28 -29.86 6.80 -11.21
CA PHE A 28 -29.89 7.13 -12.64
C PHE A 28 -31.05 6.41 -13.34
N PHE A 29 -32.23 7.01 -13.26
CA PHE A 29 -33.37 6.66 -14.09
C PHE A 29 -33.28 7.41 -15.42
N ASN A 30 -33.55 6.70 -16.52
CA ASN A 30 -33.85 7.16 -17.89
C ASN A 30 -32.79 7.10 -19.00
N THR A 31 -31.89 6.12 -18.98
CA THR A 31 -31.35 5.59 -20.24
C THR A 31 -31.04 4.11 -20.04
N SER A 32 -31.60 3.24 -20.89
CA SER A 32 -31.22 1.84 -20.93
C SER A 32 -29.84 1.74 -21.59
N VAL A 33 -28.80 2.08 -20.86
CA VAL A 33 -27.42 1.85 -21.32
C VAL A 33 -27.23 0.34 -21.37
N ASP A 34 -27.01 -0.21 -22.57
CA ASP A 34 -26.63 -1.62 -22.71
C ASP A 34 -25.18 -1.79 -22.28
N TRP A 35 -25.00 -2.12 -21.01
CA TRP A 35 -23.69 -2.32 -20.41
C TRP A 35 -22.87 -3.41 -21.08
N ASN A 36 -23.49 -4.37 -21.76
CA ASN A 36 -22.74 -5.40 -22.49
C ASN A 36 -22.07 -4.81 -23.73
N GLU A 37 -22.79 -3.95 -24.46
CA GLU A 37 -22.26 -3.25 -25.63
C GLU A 37 -21.12 -2.30 -25.24
N VAL A 38 -21.28 -1.54 -24.16
CA VAL A 38 -20.23 -0.63 -23.65
C VAL A 38 -18.97 -1.40 -23.25
N VAL A 39 -19.12 -2.50 -22.49
CA VAL A 39 -17.98 -3.32 -22.07
C VAL A 39 -17.29 -3.97 -23.26
N GLU A 40 -18.05 -4.49 -24.23
CA GLU A 40 -17.48 -5.09 -25.44
C GLU A 40 -16.75 -4.05 -26.30
N HIS A 41 -17.32 -2.85 -26.43
CA HIS A 41 -16.69 -1.74 -27.15
C HIS A 41 -15.36 -1.32 -26.51
N THR A 42 -15.37 -1.02 -25.21
CA THR A 42 -14.16 -0.63 -24.47
C THR A 42 -13.08 -1.73 -24.55
N ALA A 43 -13.47 -3.01 -24.42
CA ALA A 43 -12.52 -4.12 -24.51
C ALA A 43 -11.87 -4.23 -25.89
N ARG A 44 -12.59 -3.89 -26.96
CA ARG A 44 -12.05 -3.86 -28.32
C ARG A 44 -11.03 -2.71 -28.47
N GLU A 45 -11.39 -1.51 -28.02
CA GLU A 45 -10.51 -0.34 -28.12
C GLU A 45 -9.22 -0.51 -27.30
N GLU A 46 -9.30 -1.11 -26.11
CA GLU A 46 -8.12 -1.48 -25.33
C GLU A 46 -7.18 -2.43 -26.08
N GLN A 47 -7.74 -3.39 -26.84
CA GLN A 47 -6.94 -4.32 -27.64
C GLN A 47 -6.26 -3.63 -28.81
N GLU A 48 -6.98 -2.77 -29.52
CA GLU A 48 -6.43 -1.96 -30.61
C GLU A 48 -5.32 -1.04 -30.10
N GLY A 49 -5.50 -0.42 -28.94
CA GLY A 49 -4.49 0.40 -28.27
C GLY A 49 -3.27 -0.39 -27.85
N LYS A 50 -3.46 -1.62 -27.37
CA LYS A 50 -2.36 -2.52 -27.04
C LYS A 50 -1.54 -2.90 -28.27
N GLU A 51 -2.19 -3.21 -29.39
CA GLU A 51 -1.50 -3.51 -30.65
C GLU A 51 -0.72 -2.32 -31.16
N LEU A 52 -1.33 -1.13 -31.14
CA LEU A 52 -0.69 0.12 -31.53
C LEU A 52 0.51 0.43 -30.63
N TRP A 53 0.37 0.23 -29.32
CA TRP A 53 1.44 0.41 -28.35
C TRP A 53 2.62 -0.54 -28.62
N ASN A 54 2.35 -1.80 -28.94
CA ASN A 54 3.41 -2.76 -29.29
C ASN A 54 4.16 -2.33 -30.56
N LYS A 55 3.45 -1.82 -31.58
CA LYS A 55 4.08 -1.28 -32.81
C LYS A 55 4.95 -0.06 -32.52
N LEU A 56 4.49 0.81 -31.62
CA LEU A 56 5.24 1.99 -31.18
C LEU A 56 6.51 1.59 -30.41
N GLN A 57 6.42 0.61 -29.51
CA GLN A 57 7.58 0.06 -28.81
C GLN A 57 8.57 -0.65 -29.75
N ALA A 58 8.05 -1.36 -30.75
CA ALA A 58 8.85 -1.99 -31.80
C ALA A 58 9.46 -0.99 -32.80
N LYS A 59 9.13 0.30 -32.69
CA LYS A 59 9.53 1.38 -33.62
C LYS A 59 9.05 1.16 -35.06
N GLU A 60 7.98 0.40 -35.24
CA GLU A 60 7.32 0.22 -36.54
C GLU A 60 6.48 1.44 -36.92
N VAL A 61 6.00 2.19 -35.92
CA VAL A 61 5.23 3.43 -36.06
C VAL A 61 5.91 4.53 -35.24
N ALA A 62 6.04 5.72 -35.81
CA ALA A 62 6.59 6.88 -35.12
C ALA A 62 5.48 7.77 -34.56
N CYS A 63 5.77 8.51 -33.48
CA CYS A 63 4.84 9.48 -32.89
C CYS A 63 4.31 10.53 -33.90
N ALA A 64 5.11 10.85 -34.92
CA ALA A 64 4.72 11.80 -35.96
C ALA A 64 3.65 11.27 -36.92
N ASP A 65 3.49 9.94 -37.00
CA ASP A 65 2.53 9.28 -37.87
C ASP A 65 1.19 9.00 -37.17
N LEU A 66 1.11 9.32 -35.86
CA LEU A 66 -0.09 9.10 -35.06
C LEU A 66 -1.03 10.30 -35.13
N ASN A 67 -2.31 10.03 -35.35
CA ASN A 67 -3.39 11.01 -35.27
C ASN A 67 -4.08 10.96 -33.89
N ASP A 68 -5.00 11.91 -33.66
CA ASP A 68 -5.71 12.02 -32.38
C ASP A 68 -6.54 10.77 -32.05
N GLU A 69 -7.24 10.17 -33.02
CA GLU A 69 -8.00 8.92 -32.83
C GLU A 69 -7.10 7.77 -32.34
N GLN A 70 -5.91 7.61 -32.92
CA GLN A 70 -4.91 6.64 -32.50
C GLN A 70 -4.36 6.93 -31.09
N TYR A 71 -4.23 8.21 -30.73
CA TYR A 71 -3.90 8.58 -29.36
C TYR A 71 -5.05 8.32 -28.39
N GLY A 72 -6.31 8.46 -28.82
CA GLY A 72 -7.49 8.06 -28.04
C GLY A 72 -7.46 6.58 -27.72
N VAL A 73 -7.28 5.74 -28.74
CA VAL A 73 -7.18 4.28 -28.61
C VAL A 73 -5.98 3.85 -27.75
N LEU A 74 -4.83 4.54 -27.83
CA LEU A 74 -3.73 4.35 -26.86
C LEU A 74 -4.13 4.75 -25.44
N GLY A 75 -4.89 5.83 -25.30
CA GLY A 75 -5.48 6.28 -24.04
C GLY A 75 -6.38 5.23 -23.39
N GLU A 76 -7.30 4.64 -24.15
CA GLU A 76 -8.16 3.53 -23.73
C GLU A 76 -7.33 2.37 -23.18
N TYR A 77 -6.30 1.93 -23.92
CA TYR A 77 -5.41 0.87 -23.45
C TYR A 77 -4.73 1.23 -22.12
N PHE A 78 -4.16 2.44 -22.00
CA PHE A 78 -3.50 2.84 -20.77
C PHE A 78 -4.48 3.00 -19.61
N MET A 79 -5.68 3.53 -19.86
CA MET A 79 -6.71 3.64 -18.84
C MET A 79 -7.17 2.26 -18.39
N GLY A 80 -7.37 1.31 -19.32
CA GLY A 80 -7.62 -0.09 -19.02
C GLY A 80 -6.53 -0.72 -18.15
N THR A 81 -5.24 -0.45 -18.43
CA THR A 81 -4.14 -0.97 -17.57
C THR A 81 -4.15 -0.41 -16.16
N MET A 82 -4.72 0.78 -15.93
CA MET A 82 -4.79 1.41 -14.62
C MET A 82 -6.09 1.12 -13.87
N ALA A 83 -7.22 1.14 -14.58
CA ALA A 83 -8.56 0.98 -14.04
C ALA A 83 -9.02 -0.48 -14.01
N GLY A 84 -8.41 -1.35 -14.83
CA GLY A 84 -8.81 -2.75 -14.97
C GLY A 84 -10.29 -2.88 -15.33
N ASP A 85 -11.00 -3.80 -14.67
CA ASP A 85 -12.43 -4.06 -14.88
C ASP A 85 -13.34 -2.84 -14.64
N SER A 86 -12.83 -1.77 -14.03
CA SER A 86 -13.60 -0.53 -13.79
C SER A 86 -13.55 0.48 -14.94
N HIS A 87 -12.75 0.23 -15.99
CA HIS A 87 -12.58 1.15 -17.10
C HIS A 87 -13.90 1.50 -17.79
N ALA A 88 -14.69 0.52 -18.22
CA ALA A 88 -15.99 0.76 -18.86
C ALA A 88 -16.96 1.57 -17.98
N ALA A 89 -16.96 1.33 -16.67
CA ALA A 89 -17.77 2.12 -15.73
C ALA A 89 -17.23 3.55 -15.56
N MET A 90 -15.92 3.72 -15.66
CA MET A 90 -15.26 5.02 -15.64
C MET A 90 -15.58 5.82 -16.91
N ASN A 91 -15.53 5.21 -18.10
CA ASN A 91 -15.90 5.87 -19.36
C ASN A 91 -17.35 6.33 -19.31
N ALA A 92 -18.28 5.48 -18.85
CA ALA A 92 -19.66 5.88 -18.66
C ALA A 92 -19.81 7.07 -17.68
N MET A 93 -19.02 7.10 -16.60
CA MET A 93 -18.98 8.23 -15.68
C MET A 93 -18.38 9.49 -16.33
N MET A 94 -17.33 9.35 -17.13
CA MET A 94 -16.68 10.46 -17.82
C MET A 94 -17.60 11.06 -18.89
N ILE A 95 -18.22 10.23 -19.72
CA ILE A 95 -19.22 10.64 -20.71
C ILE A 95 -20.38 11.36 -20.01
N GLN A 96 -20.82 10.84 -18.87
CA GLN A 96 -21.87 11.48 -18.11
C GLN A 96 -21.47 12.86 -17.54
N ALA A 97 -20.23 13.01 -17.08
CA ALA A 97 -19.76 14.25 -16.47
C ALA A 97 -19.33 15.31 -17.51
N HIS A 98 -18.79 14.87 -18.64
CA HIS A 98 -18.06 15.71 -19.59
C HIS A 98 -18.52 15.57 -21.05
N GLY A 99 -19.46 14.67 -21.33
CA GLY A 99 -19.90 14.33 -22.69
C GLY A 99 -18.94 13.36 -23.37
N GLU A 100 -19.35 12.84 -24.52
CA GLU A 100 -18.54 11.94 -25.37
C GLU A 100 -17.24 12.62 -25.80
N ASP A 101 -17.33 13.85 -26.33
CA ASP A 101 -16.16 14.66 -26.70
C ASP A 101 -15.18 14.88 -25.52
N GLY A 102 -15.72 14.98 -24.30
CA GLY A 102 -14.91 15.22 -23.11
C GLY A 102 -14.13 14.00 -22.67
N GLU A 103 -14.75 12.82 -22.76
CA GLU A 103 -14.13 11.54 -22.50
C GLU A 103 -13.03 11.26 -23.53
N GLU A 104 -13.33 11.44 -24.83
CA GLU A 104 -12.39 11.18 -25.91
C GLU A 104 -11.12 12.04 -25.78
N GLN A 105 -11.27 13.32 -25.46
CA GLN A 105 -10.13 14.21 -25.26
C GLN A 105 -9.27 13.83 -24.06
N ILE A 106 -9.88 13.29 -22.99
CA ILE A 106 -9.13 12.77 -21.84
C ILE A 106 -8.28 11.57 -22.28
N HIS A 107 -8.86 10.65 -23.05
CA HIS A 107 -8.14 9.51 -23.60
C HIS A 107 -7.03 9.92 -24.56
N ILE A 108 -7.27 10.86 -25.47
CA ILE A 108 -6.25 11.39 -26.39
C ILE A 108 -5.06 11.98 -25.62
N VAL A 109 -5.33 12.84 -24.63
CA VAL A 109 -4.27 13.47 -23.83
C VAL A 109 -3.53 12.42 -23.00
N MET A 110 -4.24 11.45 -22.43
CA MET A 110 -3.65 10.34 -21.69
C MET A 110 -2.74 9.50 -22.61
N GLY A 111 -3.19 9.15 -23.81
CA GLY A 111 -2.42 8.42 -24.81
C GLY A 111 -1.16 9.18 -25.23
N LYS A 112 -1.26 10.47 -25.53
CA LYS A 112 -0.11 11.34 -25.87
C LYS A 112 0.95 11.37 -24.76
N ARG A 113 0.51 11.54 -23.51
CA ARG A 113 1.41 11.62 -22.35
C ARG A 113 2.07 10.30 -22.02
N LEU A 114 1.29 9.22 -21.96
CA LEU A 114 1.77 7.91 -21.49
C LEU A 114 2.52 7.15 -22.56
N SER A 115 2.23 7.39 -23.85
CA SER A 115 3.07 6.90 -24.94
C SER A 115 4.44 7.59 -25.00
N GLY A 116 4.59 8.74 -24.35
CA GLY A 116 5.80 9.57 -24.39
C GLY A 116 5.95 10.39 -25.67
N CYS A 117 4.94 10.40 -26.55
CA CYS A 117 4.96 11.14 -27.81
C CYS A 117 4.73 12.64 -27.62
N ASP A 118 3.85 13.03 -26.69
CA ASP A 118 3.65 14.42 -26.30
C ASP A 118 3.29 14.51 -24.80
N THR A 119 4.33 14.70 -23.98
CA THR A 119 4.18 14.87 -22.52
C THR A 119 3.63 16.23 -22.12
N SER A 120 3.53 17.17 -23.05
CA SER A 120 3.07 18.54 -22.81
C SER A 120 1.56 18.72 -23.06
N ALA A 121 0.93 17.77 -23.77
CA ALA A 121 -0.50 17.74 -24.03
C ALA A 121 -1.28 18.06 -22.75
N ALA A 122 -2.11 19.09 -22.77
CA ALA A 122 -2.88 19.51 -21.59
C ALA A 122 -4.29 18.91 -21.68
N PHE A 123 -4.81 18.45 -20.55
CA PHE A 123 -6.23 18.11 -20.49
C PHE A 123 -7.05 19.37 -20.79
N PRO A 124 -8.08 19.29 -21.66
CA PRO A 124 -8.95 20.41 -21.92
C PRO A 124 -9.50 20.94 -20.60
N ALA A 125 -9.66 22.26 -20.52
CA ALA A 125 -10.23 22.92 -19.35
C ALA A 125 -11.74 22.66 -19.28
N ILE A 126 -12.13 21.40 -19.10
CA ILE A 126 -13.53 21.02 -19.00
C ILE A 126 -14.02 21.48 -17.63
N SER A 127 -14.86 22.50 -17.69
CA SER A 127 -15.50 23.22 -16.60
C SER A 127 -16.04 22.29 -15.50
N GLY A 128 -15.50 22.40 -14.28
CA GLY A 128 -16.20 21.97 -13.07
C GLY A 128 -15.36 21.27 -12.01
N GLY A 129 -14.62 22.03 -11.20
CA GLY A 129 -14.35 21.72 -9.78
C GLY A 129 -13.48 20.51 -9.40
N TRP A 130 -13.25 19.54 -10.27
CA TRP A 130 -12.50 18.30 -9.96
C TRP A 130 -11.01 18.35 -10.32
N MET A 131 -10.60 19.31 -11.16
CA MET A 131 -9.21 19.48 -11.59
C MET A 131 -8.20 19.96 -10.53
N PRO A 132 -8.53 20.80 -9.51
CA PRO A 132 -7.52 21.25 -8.56
C PRO A 132 -6.91 20.11 -7.75
N MET A 133 -7.68 19.04 -7.49
CA MET A 133 -7.21 17.92 -6.69
C MET A 133 -6.42 16.91 -7.52
N MET A 134 -6.85 16.61 -8.75
CA MET A 134 -6.15 15.66 -9.62
C MET A 134 -4.89 16.27 -10.24
N ASN A 135 -4.89 17.56 -10.58
CA ASN A 135 -3.66 18.27 -11.01
C ASN A 135 -2.63 18.39 -9.86
N MET A 136 -3.05 18.40 -8.60
CA MET A 136 -2.13 18.37 -7.45
C MET A 136 -1.59 16.96 -7.16
N MET A 137 -2.34 15.92 -7.52
CA MET A 137 -1.95 14.50 -7.32
C MET A 137 -1.15 13.94 -8.51
N TRP A 138 -1.47 14.35 -9.74
CA TRP A 138 -0.81 13.93 -10.98
C TRP A 138 0.16 14.97 -11.55
N GLY A 139 0.04 16.26 -11.18
CA GLY A 139 0.99 17.31 -11.56
C GLY A 139 2.30 17.29 -10.76
N GLY A 140 2.49 16.27 -9.92
CA GLY A 140 3.78 15.92 -9.31
C GLY A 140 4.52 14.80 -10.05
N TRP A 141 3.97 14.23 -11.12
CA TRP A 141 4.62 13.19 -11.91
C TRP A 141 5.57 13.80 -12.94
N SER A 142 6.58 14.51 -12.45
CA SER A 142 7.85 14.59 -13.16
C SER A 142 8.43 13.17 -13.23
N SER A 143 8.51 12.63 -14.44
CA SER A 143 9.15 11.37 -14.82
C SER A 143 10.31 10.93 -13.92
N PRO A 144 10.37 9.67 -13.41
CA PRO A 144 11.57 9.15 -12.76
C PRO A 144 12.69 8.78 -13.76
N PHE A 145 12.47 8.99 -15.06
CA PHE A 145 13.46 8.77 -16.11
C PHE A 145 13.56 10.01 -16.99
N GLY A 146 14.43 10.95 -16.62
CA GLY A 146 14.58 12.23 -17.30
C GLY A 146 15.90 12.90 -16.96
N SER A 147 16.99 12.31 -17.45
CA SER A 147 18.35 12.84 -17.36
C SER A 147 18.52 14.07 -18.27
N ASN A 148 18.93 15.19 -17.67
CA ASN A 148 19.77 16.28 -18.19
C ASN A 148 19.38 16.98 -19.51
N ASN A 149 18.81 18.19 -19.41
CA ASN A 149 19.53 19.43 -19.76
C ASN A 149 18.70 20.70 -19.47
N SER A 150 19.28 21.59 -18.64
CA SER A 150 19.25 23.06 -18.68
C SER A 150 18.20 23.72 -19.59
N THR A 151 17.28 24.57 -19.10
CA THR A 151 17.56 25.91 -18.57
C THR A 151 16.26 26.55 -18.09
N ASN A 152 16.33 27.25 -16.96
CA ASN A 152 15.44 28.34 -16.51
C ASN A 152 13.92 28.20 -16.73
N ASN A 153 13.19 27.94 -15.64
CA ASN A 153 12.15 28.86 -15.18
C ASN A 153 11.79 28.58 -13.71
N ASN A 154 12.24 29.49 -12.85
CA ASN A 154 11.70 29.71 -11.51
C ASN A 154 10.22 30.10 -11.63
N MET A 155 9.29 29.18 -11.41
CA MET A 155 7.94 29.51 -10.95
C MET A 155 7.27 28.23 -10.43
N MET A 156 7.21 28.08 -9.11
CA MET A 156 6.20 27.36 -8.28
C MET A 156 6.83 27.06 -6.91
N ASN A 157 7.18 28.13 -6.22
CA ASN A 157 7.33 28.16 -4.77
C ASN A 157 5.92 28.10 -4.14
N PHE A 158 5.37 26.90 -3.99
CA PHE A 158 4.14 26.68 -3.23
C PHE A 158 4.25 25.38 -2.43
N GLY A 159 4.50 25.50 -1.13
CA GLY A 159 4.15 24.42 -0.19
C GLY A 159 5.09 24.15 0.98
N PHE A 160 6.30 24.73 1.04
CA PHE A 160 7.16 24.62 2.22
C PHE A 160 6.96 25.82 3.15
N GLY A 161 5.81 25.84 3.81
CA GLY A 161 5.65 26.67 5.00
C GLY A 161 6.71 26.31 6.06
N PRO A 162 7.04 27.22 6.99
CA PRO A 162 8.13 27.06 7.97
C PRO A 162 8.00 25.87 8.95
N PHE A 163 7.00 25.00 8.75
CA PHE A 163 6.77 23.75 9.49
C PHE A 163 7.14 22.47 8.72
N GLY A 164 7.48 22.53 7.43
CA GLY A 164 7.81 21.34 6.63
C GLY A 164 9.07 20.59 7.11
N GLY A 165 9.98 21.28 7.80
CA GLY A 165 11.16 20.69 8.42
C GLY A 165 10.93 20.14 9.83
N PHE A 166 9.79 20.40 10.48
CA PHE A 166 9.51 19.89 11.84
C PHE A 166 8.69 18.61 11.84
N GLY A 167 7.94 18.31 10.76
CA GLY A 167 7.12 17.11 10.67
C GLY A 167 7.92 15.80 10.74
N TRP A 168 9.05 15.72 10.03
CA TRP A 168 9.90 14.52 10.04
C TRP A 168 10.56 14.25 11.40
N ILE A 169 10.93 15.33 12.12
CA ILE A 169 11.48 15.25 13.48
C ILE A 169 10.43 14.74 14.46
N PHE A 170 9.21 15.29 14.38
CA PHE A 170 8.10 14.86 15.23
C PHE A 170 7.74 13.38 14.97
N MET A 171 7.81 12.96 13.71
CA MET A 171 7.54 11.57 13.36
C MET A 171 8.60 10.62 13.91
N ILE A 172 9.90 10.94 13.76
CA ILE A 172 10.98 10.14 14.36
C ILE A 172 10.82 10.08 15.89
N LEU A 173 10.51 11.21 16.54
CA LEU A 173 10.33 11.27 17.98
C LEU A 173 9.15 10.40 18.44
N TRP A 174 8.05 10.40 17.69
CA TRP A 174 6.88 9.55 17.97
C TRP A 174 7.19 8.05 17.85
N TRP A 175 7.94 7.65 16.81
CA TRP A 175 8.42 6.27 16.67
C TRP A 175 9.36 5.84 17.81
N VAL A 176 10.26 6.71 18.25
CA VAL A 176 11.15 6.44 19.39
C VAL A 176 10.34 6.23 20.68
N LEU A 177 9.28 7.02 20.88
CA LEU A 177 8.39 6.89 22.04
C LEU A 177 7.67 5.54 22.07
N ILE A 178 7.20 5.06 20.92
CA ILE A 178 6.56 3.75 20.80
C ILE A 178 7.54 2.63 21.14
N ILE A 179 8.75 2.67 20.58
CA ILE A 179 9.77 1.65 20.85
C ILE A 179 10.14 1.65 22.33
N ALA A 180 10.32 2.82 22.94
CA ALA A 180 10.59 2.94 24.37
C ALA A 180 9.44 2.37 25.23
N GLY A 181 8.19 2.60 24.85
CA GLY A 181 7.01 2.04 25.51
C GLY A 181 6.98 0.51 25.46
N ILE A 182 7.28 -0.08 24.30
CA ILE A 182 7.35 -1.54 24.13
C ILE A 182 8.48 -2.13 24.98
N VAL A 183 9.67 -1.54 24.96
CA VAL A 183 10.81 -2.00 25.76
C VAL A 183 10.51 -1.90 27.26
N ALA A 184 9.88 -0.81 27.71
CA ALA A 184 9.46 -0.64 29.10
C ALA A 184 8.43 -1.69 29.51
N LEU A 185 7.45 -1.98 28.65
CA LEU A 185 6.45 -3.01 28.88
C LEU A 185 7.08 -4.40 28.99
N ILE A 186 8.01 -4.75 28.10
CA ILE A 186 8.75 -6.01 28.15
C ILE A 186 9.60 -6.09 29.42
N LYS A 187 10.30 -5.00 29.80
CA LYS A 187 11.07 -4.97 31.06
C LYS A 187 10.17 -5.13 32.28
N TRP A 188 9.00 -4.52 32.29
CA TRP A 188 8.05 -4.65 33.40
C TRP A 188 7.51 -6.07 33.50
N LEU A 189 7.08 -6.67 32.38
CA LEU A 189 6.59 -8.06 32.33
C LEU A 189 7.69 -9.08 32.70
N THR A 190 8.92 -8.88 32.25
CA THR A 190 10.06 -9.76 32.59
C THR A 190 10.61 -9.51 33.99
N SER A 191 10.48 -8.31 34.54
CA SER A 191 10.76 -8.00 35.94
C SER A 191 9.75 -8.67 36.86
N GLN A 192 8.48 -8.70 36.46
CA GLN A 192 7.42 -9.36 37.21
C GLN A 192 7.58 -10.90 37.17
N SER A 193 8.12 -11.46 36.08
CA SER A 193 8.46 -12.88 36.00
C SER A 193 9.80 -13.25 36.67
N ARG A 194 10.65 -12.27 37.00
CA ARG A 194 11.93 -12.48 37.71
C ARG A 194 11.87 -12.15 39.20
N GLY A 195 10.71 -11.71 39.70
CA GLY A 195 10.47 -11.37 41.10
C GLY A 195 10.34 -12.55 42.07
N THR A 196 10.43 -13.80 41.62
CA THR A 196 10.33 -14.97 42.52
C THR A 196 11.22 -16.11 42.04
N HIS A 197 12.54 -15.99 42.14
CA HIS A 197 13.46 -17.12 42.32
C HIS A 197 14.90 -16.62 42.55
N HIS A 198 15.07 -15.77 43.56
CA HIS A 198 16.31 -15.73 44.32
C HIS A 198 16.05 -16.39 45.68
N ASN A 199 15.57 -17.65 45.61
CA ASN A 199 15.82 -18.59 46.69
C ASN A 199 17.02 -19.39 46.21
N GLU A 200 18.22 -18.87 46.47
CA GLU A 200 19.31 -19.77 46.84
C GLU A 200 18.72 -20.61 47.97
N LYS A 201 18.30 -21.83 47.65
CA LYS A 201 17.85 -22.76 48.67
C LYS A 201 18.99 -22.84 49.67
N SER A 202 18.77 -22.33 50.88
CA SER A 202 19.77 -22.35 51.94
C SER A 202 20.32 -23.77 52.00
N ALA A 203 21.63 -23.92 52.15
CA ALA A 203 22.29 -25.23 52.08
C ALA A 203 21.61 -26.29 52.97
N LEU A 204 20.98 -25.86 54.07
CA LEU A 204 20.13 -26.67 54.94
C LEU A 204 18.92 -27.31 54.25
N GLU A 205 18.23 -26.58 53.38
CA GLU A 205 17.02 -27.05 52.70
C GLU A 205 17.36 -28.11 51.64
N ILE A 206 18.51 -27.96 50.96
CA ILE A 206 19.07 -28.98 50.07
C ILE A 206 19.47 -30.23 50.86
N LEU A 207 20.09 -30.04 52.03
CA LEU A 207 20.49 -31.14 52.92
C LEU A 207 19.27 -31.95 53.39
N GLN A 208 18.21 -31.26 53.81
CA GLN A 208 16.97 -31.87 54.29
C GLN A 208 16.25 -32.64 53.18
N GLN A 209 16.26 -32.11 51.96
CA GLN A 209 15.68 -32.78 50.80
C GLN A 209 16.39 -34.12 50.48
N ARG A 210 17.73 -34.19 50.62
CA ARG A 210 18.48 -35.44 50.38
C ARG A 210 18.28 -36.47 51.48
N TYR A 211 18.17 -36.03 52.74
CA TYR A 211 17.84 -36.91 53.85
C TYR A 211 16.44 -37.52 53.68
N ALA A 212 15.44 -36.71 53.29
CA ALA A 212 14.08 -37.19 53.04
C ALA A 212 13.99 -38.18 51.86
N LYS A 213 14.88 -38.06 50.88
CA LYS A 213 15.01 -39.02 49.78
C LYS A 213 15.77 -40.30 50.16
N GLY A 214 16.37 -40.35 51.36
CA GLY A 214 17.21 -41.47 51.80
C GLY A 214 18.58 -41.53 51.11
N GLU A 215 18.99 -40.46 50.42
CA GLU A 215 20.28 -40.38 49.73
C GLU A 215 21.45 -40.20 50.70
N ILE A 216 21.18 -39.70 51.92
CA ILE A 216 22.14 -39.54 53.01
C ILE A 216 21.56 -40.13 54.29
N ASN A 217 22.43 -40.65 55.16
CA ASN A 217 22.00 -41.22 56.43
C ASN A 217 21.80 -40.13 57.51
N LYS A 218 21.18 -40.49 58.63
CA LYS A 218 20.91 -39.52 59.73
C LYS A 218 22.18 -38.92 60.34
N GLN A 219 23.26 -39.69 60.43
CA GLN A 219 24.53 -39.23 60.98
C GLN A 219 25.18 -38.17 60.06
N GLU A 220 25.21 -38.42 58.75
CA GLU A 220 25.73 -37.48 57.75
C GLU A 220 24.91 -36.18 57.66
N PHE A 221 23.59 -36.28 57.84
CA PHE A 221 22.73 -35.11 57.90
C PHE A 221 23.03 -34.25 59.13
N GLU A 222 23.21 -34.85 60.30
CA GLU A 222 23.48 -34.11 61.54
C GLU A 222 24.88 -33.47 61.56
N GLU A 223 25.90 -34.11 60.99
CA GLU A 223 27.24 -33.51 60.84
C GLU A 223 27.20 -32.28 59.93
N LYS A 224 26.65 -32.43 58.72
CA LYS A 224 26.61 -31.32 57.75
C LYS A 224 25.67 -30.20 58.17
N LYS A 225 24.64 -30.50 58.97
CA LYS A 225 23.77 -29.48 59.58
C LYS A 225 24.52 -28.62 60.60
N LYS A 226 25.46 -29.20 61.36
CA LYS A 226 26.29 -28.45 62.32
C LYS A 226 27.32 -27.55 61.62
N ASP A 227 27.87 -28.00 60.49
CA ASP A 227 28.81 -27.19 59.71
C ASP A 227 28.16 -25.98 59.02
N LEU A 228 26.83 -26.03 58.82
CA LEU A 228 26.06 -24.99 58.13
C LEU A 228 25.38 -23.98 59.08
N ASN A 229 25.62 -24.08 60.39
CA ASN A 229 24.94 -23.31 61.43
C ASN A 229 25.93 -22.63 62.36
#